data_AF-A0A2L0GH73-F1
#
_entry.id   AF-A0A2L0GH73-F1
#
_cell.length_a   1.000
_cell.length_b   1.000
_cell.length_c   1.000
_cell.angle_alpha   90.00
_cell.angle_beta   90.00
_cell.angle_gamma   90.00
#
_symmetry.space_group_name_H-M   'P 1'
#
loop_
_entity.id
_entity.type
_entity.pdbx_description
1 polymer ?
#
loop_
_entity_poly.entity_id
_entity_poly.type
_entity_poly.pdbx_seq_one_letter_code
_entity_poly.pdbx_strand_id
1 'polypeptide(L)'
;MSDIDSTLQQLGSLPLPAGLDRIDEAVIAGFAAQRHEASFGRRATALAGAFALLLGLGTGGFVSGPPAQAQAIAPFAADNPLAPSTLLDVHP
;
A
#
# COMPACT_ATOMS: atom_id res chain seq x y z
N MET A 1 6.71 10.43 -50.58
CA MET A 1 5.91 10.78 -49.39
C MET A 1 5.14 9.54 -48.97
N SER A 2 5.12 9.26 -47.67
CA SER A 2 4.40 8.09 -47.14
C SER A 2 2.88 8.34 -47.18
N ASP A 3 2.10 7.26 -47.20
CA ASP A 3 0.63 7.34 -47.15
C ASP A 3 0.13 8.14 -45.93
N ILE A 4 0.87 8.04 -44.81
CA ILE A 4 0.65 8.81 -43.57
C ILE A 4 0.80 10.31 -43.82
N ASP A 5 1.81 10.74 -44.58
CA ASP A 5 2.02 12.16 -44.87
C ASP A 5 0.85 12.73 -45.68
N SER A 6 0.32 11.97 -46.65
CA SER A 6 -0.87 12.37 -47.42
C SER A 6 -2.14 12.41 -46.57
N THR A 7 -2.33 11.45 -45.66
CA THR A 7 -3.50 11.47 -44.76
C THR A 7 -3.42 12.64 -43.77
N LEU A 8 -2.25 12.96 -43.24
CA LEU A 8 -2.06 14.10 -42.35
C LEU A 8 -2.27 15.44 -43.08
N GLN A 9 -1.80 15.57 -44.32
CA GLN A 9 -2.09 16.74 -45.15
C GLN A 9 -3.59 16.89 -45.42
N GLN A 10 -4.28 15.79 -45.73
CA GLN A 10 -5.72 15.80 -45.95
C GLN A 10 -6.50 16.21 -44.69
N LEU A 11 -6.13 15.66 -43.53
CA LEU A 11 -6.72 16.06 -42.25
C LEU A 11 -6.46 17.54 -41.92
N GLY A 12 -5.27 18.06 -42.21
CA GLY A 12 -4.93 19.47 -42.02
C GLY A 12 -5.70 20.43 -42.93
N SER A 13 -6.27 19.94 -44.04
CA SER A 13 -7.11 20.74 -44.93
C SER A 13 -8.58 20.84 -44.51
N LEU A 14 -9.00 20.04 -43.50
CA LEU A 14 -10.37 20.06 -43.01
C LEU A 14 -10.61 21.28 -42.10
N PRO A 15 -11.82 21.87 -42.11
CA PRO A 15 -12.14 22.97 -41.22
C PRO A 15 -12.05 22.51 -39.76
N LEU A 16 -11.46 23.38 -38.94
CA LEU A 16 -11.25 23.09 -37.53
C LEU A 16 -12.61 23.00 -36.81
N PRO A 17 -12.93 21.88 -36.12
CA PRO A 17 -14.20 21.75 -35.41
C PRO A 17 -14.33 22.81 -34.32
N ALA A 18 -15.50 23.48 -34.25
CA ALA A 18 -15.77 24.51 -33.25
C ALA A 18 -15.66 24.00 -31.80
N GLY A 19 -15.78 22.68 -31.58
CA GLY A 19 -15.54 22.07 -30.26
C GLY A 19 -14.09 22.14 -29.79
N LEU A 20 -13.11 22.25 -30.71
CA LEU A 20 -11.69 22.36 -30.35
C LEU A 20 -11.33 23.72 -29.73
N ASP A 21 -12.09 24.76 -30.06
CA ASP A 21 -11.87 26.14 -29.56
C ASP A 21 -12.00 26.24 -28.04
N ARG A 22 -12.71 25.29 -27.41
CA ARG A 22 -12.91 25.24 -25.96
C ARG A 22 -12.34 23.97 -25.31
N ILE A 23 -11.50 23.22 -26.02
CA ILE A 23 -10.92 21.99 -25.47
C ILE A 23 -10.12 22.29 -24.21
N ASP A 24 -9.35 23.37 -24.19
CA ASP A 24 -8.53 23.71 -23.03
C ASP A 24 -9.39 23.93 -21.77
N GLU A 25 -10.48 24.68 -21.90
CA GLU A 25 -11.45 24.89 -20.82
C GLU A 25 -12.11 23.57 -20.38
N ALA A 26 -12.51 22.73 -21.34
CA ALA A 26 -13.13 21.44 -21.05
C ALA A 26 -12.18 20.48 -20.31
N VAL A 27 -10.89 20.47 -20.68
CA VAL A 27 -9.84 19.67 -20.02
C VAL A 27 -9.59 20.17 -18.61
N ILE A 28 -9.43 21.49 -18.42
CA ILE A 28 -9.22 22.10 -17.11
C ILE A 28 -10.42 21.83 -16.18
N ALA A 29 -11.65 21.99 -16.69
CA ALA A 29 -12.87 21.69 -15.95
C ALA A 29 -12.96 20.19 -15.57
N GLY A 30 -12.58 19.29 -16.48
CA GLY A 30 -12.51 17.86 -16.21
C GLY A 30 -11.55 17.51 -15.07
N PHE A 31 -10.34 18.08 -15.07
CA PHE A 31 -9.37 17.89 -13.98
C PHE A 31 -9.86 18.47 -12.65
N ALA A 32 -10.52 19.64 -12.68
CA ALA A 32 -11.08 20.24 -11.47
C ALA A 32 -12.16 19.32 -10.85
N ALA A 33 -13.08 18.79 -11.66
CA ALA A 33 -14.10 17.85 -11.21
C ALA A 33 -13.49 16.58 -10.60
N GLN A 34 -12.50 15.97 -11.27
CA GLN A 34 -11.82 14.77 -10.79
C GLN A 34 -11.05 15.01 -9.49
N ARG A 35 -10.43 16.19 -9.34
CA ARG A 35 -9.73 16.58 -8.10
C ARG A 35 -10.69 16.78 -6.93
N HIS A 36 -11.90 17.27 -7.19
CA HIS A 36 -12.94 17.40 -6.17
C HIS A 36 -13.35 16.03 -5.62
N GLU A 37 -13.57 15.02 -6.48
CA GLU A 37 -13.88 13.65 -6.05
C GLU A 37 -12.72 13.00 -5.27
N ALA A 38 -11.48 13.15 -5.76
CA ALA A 38 -10.29 12.64 -5.08
C ALA A 38 -10.02 13.33 -3.72
N SER A 39 -10.41 14.59 -3.57
CA SER A 39 -10.21 15.36 -2.33
C SER A 39 -11.03 14.80 -1.17
N PHE A 40 -12.21 14.25 -1.44
CA PHE A 40 -13.06 13.63 -0.43
C PHE A 40 -12.41 12.35 0.10
N GLY A 41 -11.93 11.49 -0.80
CA GLY A 41 -11.19 10.27 -0.46
C GLY A 41 -9.94 10.57 0.37
N ARG A 42 -9.13 11.56 -0.06
CA ARG A 42 -7.90 11.93 0.66
C ARG A 42 -8.15 12.48 2.06
N ARG A 43 -9.21 13.27 2.27
CA ARG A 43 -9.59 13.76 3.61
C ARG A 43 -10.08 12.62 4.51
N ALA A 44 -10.88 11.70 3.98
CA ALA A 44 -11.33 10.52 4.71
C ALA A 44 -10.17 9.60 5.10
N THR A 45 -9.23 9.34 4.18
CA THR A 45 -8.02 8.55 4.47
C THR A 45 -7.14 9.24 5.51
N ALA A 46 -6.96 10.57 5.43
CA ALA A 46 -6.20 11.32 6.42
C ALA A 46 -6.84 11.26 7.81
N LEU A 47 -8.16 11.41 7.90
CA LEU A 47 -8.91 11.25 9.15
C LEU A 47 -8.81 9.84 9.72
N ALA A 48 -8.96 8.82 8.88
CA ALA A 48 -8.81 7.42 9.29
C ALA A 48 -7.39 7.13 9.82
N GLY A 49 -6.37 7.64 9.13
CA GLY A 49 -4.97 7.54 9.57
C GLY A 49 -4.73 8.25 10.91
N ALA A 50 -5.21 9.48 11.07
CA ALA A 50 -5.10 10.21 12.33
C ALA A 50 -5.83 9.49 13.48
N PHE A 51 -7.02 8.98 13.23
CA PHE A 51 -7.79 8.22 14.21
C PHE A 51 -7.08 6.92 14.61
N ALA A 52 -6.55 6.16 13.64
CA ALA A 52 -5.79 4.93 13.90
C ALA A 52 -4.52 5.20 14.71
N LEU A 53 -3.82 6.30 14.45
CA LEU A 53 -2.67 6.73 15.24
C LEU A 53 -3.07 7.10 16.67
N LEU A 54 -4.12 7.89 16.86
CA LEU A 54 -4.64 8.24 18.20
C LEU A 54 -5.07 7.01 18.98
N LEU A 55 -5.77 6.07 18.32
CA LEU A 55 -6.21 4.82 18.93
C LEU A 55 -5.02 3.93 19.29
N GLY A 56 -4.03 3.79 18.40
CA GLY A 56 -2.84 2.99 18.61
C GLY A 56 -1.93 3.53 19.72
N LEU A 57 -1.65 4.84 19.75
CA LEU A 57 -0.90 5.46 20.85
C LEU A 57 -1.68 5.43 22.17
N GLY A 58 -3.00 5.64 22.11
CA GLY A 58 -3.86 5.71 23.29
C GLY A 58 -4.21 4.37 23.92
N THR A 59 -4.13 3.26 23.19
CA THR A 59 -4.45 1.91 23.69
C THR A 59 -3.25 0.96 23.73
N GLY A 60 -2.28 1.14 22.83
CA GLY A 60 -1.09 0.27 22.74
C GLY A 60 -0.15 0.34 23.94
N GLY A 61 -0.17 1.45 24.70
CA GLY A 61 0.58 1.58 25.95
C GLY A 61 -0.09 0.95 27.17
N PHE A 62 -1.39 0.68 27.13
CA PHE A 62 -2.15 0.16 28.29
C PHE A 62 -2.33 -1.35 28.27
N VAL A 63 -2.12 -2.01 27.12
CA VAL A 63 -2.07 -3.47 27.03
C VAL A 63 -0.64 -3.95 27.37
N SER A 64 -0.17 -3.61 28.57
CA SER A 64 1.01 -4.26 29.15
C SER A 64 0.55 -5.59 29.77
N GLY A 65 0.27 -6.58 28.93
CA GLY A 65 0.16 -7.95 29.41
C GLY A 65 1.49 -8.41 30.03
N PRO A 66 1.49 -9.31 31.03
CA PRO A 66 2.73 -9.87 31.53
C PRO A 66 3.53 -10.42 30.34
N PRO A 67 4.85 -10.15 30.25
CA PRO A 67 5.67 -10.66 29.15
C PRO A 67 5.47 -12.16 29.08
N ALA A 68 5.18 -12.67 27.87
CA ALA A 68 5.01 -14.10 27.66
C ALA A 68 6.29 -14.78 28.14
N GLN A 69 6.21 -15.48 29.27
CA GLN A 69 7.34 -16.24 29.78
C GLN A 69 7.52 -17.42 28.83
N ALA A 70 8.48 -17.29 27.92
CA ALA A 70 8.95 -18.42 27.16
C ALA A 70 9.60 -19.39 28.14
N GLN A 71 8.96 -20.54 28.37
CA GLN A 71 9.58 -21.61 29.12
C GLN A 71 10.86 -22.00 28.39
N ALA A 72 12.01 -21.86 29.06
CA ALA A 72 13.29 -22.27 28.50
C ALA A 72 13.28 -23.80 28.33
N ILE A 73 12.88 -24.27 27.16
CA ILE A 73 13.07 -25.67 26.76
C ILE A 73 14.56 -25.79 26.49
N ALA A 74 15.30 -26.36 27.43
CA ALA A 74 16.72 -26.70 27.25
C ALA A 74 16.79 -28.17 26.79
N PRO A 75 16.73 -28.45 25.48
CA PRO A 75 16.60 -29.81 24.97
C PRO A 75 17.88 -30.62 25.18
N PHE A 76 18.98 -29.95 25.54
CA PHE A 76 20.29 -30.52 25.82
C PHE A 76 20.73 -30.34 27.28
N ALA A 77 19.82 -29.96 28.18
CA ALA A 77 20.14 -29.92 29.61
C ALA A 77 20.58 -31.31 30.09
N ALA A 78 21.56 -31.36 31.00
CA ALA A 78 22.14 -32.62 31.49
C ALA A 78 21.12 -33.56 32.14
N ASP A 79 20.03 -33.00 32.68
CA ASP A 79 18.95 -33.75 33.32
C ASP A 79 17.81 -34.15 32.34
N ASN A 80 17.95 -33.86 31.04
CA ASN A 80 16.97 -34.23 30.03
C ASN A 80 17.17 -35.70 29.60
N PRO A 81 16.15 -36.59 29.69
CA PRO A 81 16.25 -37.97 29.20
C PRO A 81 16.54 -38.09 27.70
N LEU A 82 16.34 -37.01 26.93
CA LEU A 82 16.68 -36.92 25.50
C LEU A 82 18.04 -36.23 25.25
N ALA A 83 18.84 -35.96 26.28
CA ALA A 83 20.17 -35.40 26.12
C ALA A 83 21.08 -36.38 25.34
N PRO A 84 21.94 -35.89 24.44
CA PRO A 84 22.79 -36.74 23.59
C PRO A 84 23.67 -37.69 24.40
N SER A 85 24.17 -37.25 25.56
CA SER A 85 24.99 -38.07 26.46
C SER A 85 24.24 -39.28 27.00
N THR A 86 22.97 -39.13 27.34
CA THR A 86 22.13 -40.22 27.86
C THR A 86 21.76 -41.23 26.77
N LEU A 87 21.59 -40.78 25.52
CA LEU A 87 21.38 -41.69 24.39
C LEU A 87 22.64 -42.51 24.05
N LEU A 88 23.83 -41.93 24.21
CA LEU A 88 25.10 -42.63 24.04
C LEU A 88 25.37 -43.64 25.17
N ASP A 89 24.93 -43.36 26.40
CA ASP A 89 25.04 -44.32 27.51
C ASP A 89 24.12 -45.55 27.35
N VAL A 90 22.99 -45.41 26.63
CA VAL A 90 22.02 -46.50 26.43
C VAL A 90 22.34 -47.36 25.21
N HIS A 91 23.22 -46.91 24.30
CA HIS A 91 23.61 -47.65 23.10
C HIS A 91 25.14 -47.74 22.96
N PRO A 92 25.78 -48.83 23.44
CA PRO A 92 27.21 -49.08 23.18
C PRO A 92 27.48 -49.39 21.70
#